data_AF-A0A357EDJ8-F1
#
_entry.id   AF-A0A357EDJ8-F1
#
_cell.length_a   1.000
_cell.length_b   1.000
_cell.length_c   1.000
_cell.angle_alpha   90.00
_cell.angle_beta   90.00
_cell.angle_gamma   90.00
#
_symmetry.space_group_name_H-M   'P 1'
#
loop_
_entity.id
_entity.type
_entity.pdbx_description
1 polymer ?
#
loop_
_entity_poly.entity_id
_entity_poly.type
_entity_poly.pdbx_seq_one_letter_code
_entity_poly.pdbx_strand_id
1 'polypeptide(L)'
;SVDSNCQGATQMLHLYQDERVLGILPFFHSFGYMVFWFVMSNNAPMIFHPSPLDVAAIGELIRTYRVTFLVTTPTFLQLYSRRCTPEQFSSVRVILTGA
;
A
#
# COMPACT_ATOMS: atom_id res chain seq x y z
N SER A 1 18.12 7.73 9.97
CA SER A 1 17.89 8.15 8.57
C SER A 1 16.65 7.42 8.04
N VAL A 2 16.27 7.61 6.77
CA VAL A 2 15.20 6.81 6.15
C VAL A 2 15.53 5.31 6.18
N ASP A 3 16.81 4.95 6.06
CA ASP A 3 17.31 3.57 6.17
C ASP A 3 17.02 2.98 7.55
N SER A 4 17.28 3.73 8.62
CA SER A 4 16.98 3.28 10.00
C SER A 4 15.49 2.98 10.18
N ASN A 5 14.62 3.81 9.59
CA ASN A 5 13.18 3.59 9.64
C ASN A 5 12.77 2.36 8.81
N CYS A 6 13.37 2.16 7.63
CA CYS A 6 13.12 0.99 6.79
C CYS A 6 13.59 -0.30 7.48
N GLN A 7 14.76 -0.29 8.12
CA GLN A 7 15.27 -1.42 8.89
C GLN A 7 14.35 -1.76 10.06
N GLY A 8 13.90 -0.75 10.82
CA GLY A 8 12.92 -0.95 11.88
C GLY A 8 11.59 -1.49 11.36
N ALA A 9 11.12 -1.01 10.21
CA ALA A 9 9.92 -1.54 9.56
C ALA A 9 10.08 -3.00 9.14
N THR A 10 11.22 -3.41 8.56
CA THR A 10 11.49 -4.80 8.18
C THR A 10 11.47 -5.77 9.36
N GLN A 11 11.78 -5.32 10.57
CA GLN A 11 11.68 -6.14 11.78
C GLN A 11 10.23 -6.46 12.17
N MET A 12 9.27 -5.63 11.77
CA MET A 12 7.86 -5.73 12.14
C MET A 12 6.96 -6.15 10.97
N LEU A 13 7.36 -5.81 9.75
CA LEU A 13 6.63 -6.00 8.50
C LEU A 13 7.49 -6.84 7.56
N HIS A 14 7.07 -8.08 7.32
CA HIS A 14 7.71 -8.94 6.35
C HIS A 14 7.05 -8.79 4.99
N LEU A 15 7.81 -8.31 4.00
CA LEU A 15 7.42 -8.40 2.60
C LEU A 15 7.86 -9.77 2.07
N TYR A 16 6.89 -10.61 1.70
CA TYR A 16 7.16 -11.91 1.06
C TYR A 16 7.65 -11.74 -0.39
N GLN A 17 8.26 -12.79 -0.95
CA GLN A 17 8.82 -12.80 -2.31
C GLN A 17 7.82 -12.36 -3.40
N ASP A 18 6.53 -12.66 -3.23
CA ASP A 18 5.47 -12.34 -4.20
C ASP A 18 4.61 -11.14 -3.79
N GLU A 19 5.13 -10.22 -2.99
CA GLU A 19 4.41 -9.01 -2.62
C GLU A 19 4.16 -8.10 -3.82
N ARG A 20 2.96 -7.54 -3.89
CA ARG A 20 2.54 -6.52 -4.85
C ARG A 20 1.90 -5.39 -4.07
N VAL A 21 2.59 -4.26 -4.00
CA VAL A 21 2.22 -3.14 -3.13
C VAL A 21 1.50 -2.06 -3.93
N LEU A 22 0.42 -1.51 -3.39
CA LEU A 22 -0.26 -0.37 -4.00
C LEU A 22 0.19 0.94 -3.33
N GLY A 23 0.87 1.79 -4.09
CA GLY A 23 1.32 3.12 -3.71
C GLY A 23 0.33 4.21 -4.14
N ILE A 24 -0.46 4.69 -3.18
CA ILE A 24 -1.48 5.74 -3.38
C ILE A 24 -1.24 6.98 -2.51
N LEU A 25 -0.20 6.93 -1.67
CA LEU A 25 0.12 7.98 -0.73
C LEU A 25 1.12 8.97 -1.33
N PRO A 26 0.92 10.28 -1.14
CA PRO A 26 1.85 11.28 -1.66
C PRO A 26 3.22 11.20 -1.00
N PHE A 27 4.28 11.36 -1.79
CA PHE A 27 5.68 11.32 -1.30
C PHE A 27 6.12 12.58 -0.55
N PHE A 28 5.36 13.67 -0.63
CA PHE A 28 5.64 14.87 0.17
C PHE A 28 5.24 14.72 1.64
N HIS A 29 4.58 13.61 2.01
CA HIS A 29 4.37 13.20 3.38
C HIS A 29 5.36 12.11 3.78
N SER A 30 5.81 12.16 5.04
CA SER A 30 6.79 11.22 5.60
C SER A 30 6.34 9.77 5.48
N PHE A 31 5.05 9.49 5.69
CA PHE A 31 4.52 8.12 5.63
C PHE A 31 4.61 7.53 4.21
N GLY A 32 4.15 8.27 3.19
CA GLY A 32 4.26 7.85 1.79
C GLY A 32 5.71 7.71 1.33
N TYR A 33 6.58 8.64 1.74
CA TYR A 33 8.01 8.59 1.45
C TYR A 33 8.70 7.37 2.09
N MET A 34 8.46 7.12 3.37
CA MET A 34 9.06 5.99 4.10
C MET A 34 8.60 4.65 3.54
N VAL A 35 7.31 4.52 3.20
CA VAL A 35 6.76 3.30 2.59
C VAL A 35 7.41 3.02 1.23
N PHE A 36 7.59 4.04 0.39
CA PHE A 36 8.30 3.88 -0.87
C PHE A 36 9.69 3.29 -0.66
N TRP A 37 10.49 3.88 0.25
CA TRP A 37 11.83 3.37 0.54
C TRP A 37 11.82 1.99 1.18
N PHE A 38 10.85 1.69 2.04
CA PHE A 38 10.69 0.36 2.64
C PHE A 38 10.47 -0.71 1.57
N VAL A 39 9.56 -0.46 0.62
CA VAL A 39 9.24 -1.43 -0.44
C VAL A 39 10.41 -1.58 -1.41
N MET A 40 11.05 -0.46 -1.81
CA MET A 40 12.22 -0.49 -2.70
C MET A 40 13.42 -1.20 -2.05
N SER A 41 13.67 -0.98 -0.76
CA SER A 41 14.75 -1.64 -0.02
C SER A 41 14.56 -3.15 0.12
N ASN A 42 13.31 -3.63 0.00
CA ASN A 42 12.96 -5.05 0.02
C ASN A 42 12.76 -5.63 -1.39
N ASN A 43 13.10 -4.87 -2.45
CA ASN A 43 13.05 -5.31 -3.85
C ASN A 43 11.68 -5.83 -4.31
N ALA A 44 10.60 -5.22 -3.79
CA ALA A 44 9.21 -5.58 -4.11
C ALA A 44 8.58 -4.60 -5.12
N PRO A 45 7.69 -5.07 -6.01
CA PRO A 45 7.02 -4.22 -7.00
C PRO A 45 5.96 -3.31 -6.38
N MET A 46 5.84 -2.10 -6.94
CA MET A 46 4.80 -1.13 -6.59
C MET A 46 3.94 -0.78 -7.81
N ILE A 47 2.62 -0.73 -7.59
CA ILE A 47 1.62 -0.18 -8.51
C ILE A 47 1.27 1.21 -8.02
N PHE A 48 1.19 2.21 -8.90
CA PHE A 48 0.90 3.59 -8.51
C PHE A 48 -0.45 4.07 -9.06
N HIS A 49 -1.15 4.84 -8.24
CA HIS A 49 -2.27 5.66 -8.68
C HIS A 49 -2.13 7.07 -8.08
N PRO A 50 -2.27 8.14 -8.87
CA PRO A 50 -1.98 9.49 -8.42
C PRO A 50 -2.97 10.04 -7.39
N SER A 51 -4.18 9.48 -7.32
CA SER A 51 -5.24 9.94 -6.43
C SER A 51 -5.78 8.79 -5.57
N PRO A 52 -5.69 8.88 -4.24
CA PRO A 52 -6.34 7.93 -3.34
C PRO A 52 -7.87 8.11 -3.29
N LEU A 53 -8.42 9.18 -3.88
CA LEU A 53 -9.86 9.43 -3.90
C LEU A 53 -10.59 8.73 -5.05
N ASP A 54 -9.87 8.22 -6.05
CA ASP A 54 -10.44 7.48 -7.16
C ASP A 54 -10.70 6.02 -6.78
N VAL A 55 -11.72 5.81 -5.95
CA VAL A 55 -12.00 4.49 -5.36
C VAL A 55 -12.27 3.42 -6.42
N ALA A 56 -12.89 3.79 -7.53
CA ALA A 56 -13.17 2.87 -8.63
C ALA A 56 -11.86 2.37 -9.26
N ALA A 57 -10.93 3.28 -9.58
CA ALA A 57 -9.62 2.91 -10.08
C ALA A 57 -8.83 2.10 -9.05
N ILE A 58 -8.84 2.49 -7.76
CA ILE A 58 -8.15 1.76 -6.70
C ILE A 58 -8.63 0.32 -6.60
N GLY A 59 -9.94 0.09 -6.49
CA GLY A 59 -10.49 -1.26 -6.40
C GLY A 59 -10.15 -2.11 -7.64
N GLU A 60 -10.18 -1.51 -8.81
CA GLU A 60 -9.84 -2.18 -10.06
C GLU A 60 -8.35 -2.51 -10.19
N LEU A 61 -7.46 -1.63 -9.73
CA LEU A 61 -6.02 -1.88 -9.65
C LEU A 61 -5.70 -3.03 -8.68
N ILE A 62 -6.35 -3.05 -7.51
CA ILE A 62 -6.17 -4.15 -6.54
C ILE A 62 -6.54 -5.48 -7.19
N ARG A 63 -7.69 -5.53 -7.89
CA ARG A 63 -8.19 -6.72 -8.57
C ARG A 63 -7.28 -7.16 -9.72
N THR A 64 -6.93 -6.23 -10.61
CA THR A 64 -6.17 -6.50 -11.84
C THR A 64 -4.73 -6.92 -11.53
N TYR A 65 -4.06 -6.21 -10.62
CA TYR A 65 -2.68 -6.53 -10.24
C TYR A 65 -2.58 -7.50 -9.07
N ARG A 66 -3.71 -8.01 -8.57
CA ARG A 66 -3.78 -8.90 -7.41
C ARG A 66 -2.94 -8.37 -6.24
N VAL A 67 -3.13 -7.11 -5.88
CA VAL A 67 -2.39 -6.43 -4.81
C VAL A 67 -2.51 -7.23 -3.52
N THR A 68 -1.38 -7.42 -2.83
CA THR A 68 -1.30 -8.23 -1.60
C THR A 68 -1.09 -7.36 -0.37
N PHE A 69 -0.41 -6.22 -0.52
CA PHE A 69 -0.13 -5.28 0.55
C PHE A 69 -0.66 -3.90 0.18
N LEU A 70 -1.63 -3.40 0.95
CA LEU A 70 -2.17 -2.05 0.76
C LEU A 70 -1.63 -1.13 1.85
N VAL A 71 -1.06 0.01 1.45
CA VAL A 71 -0.71 1.08 2.37
C VAL A 71 -1.64 2.25 2.15
N THR A 72 -2.29 2.70 3.22
CA THR A 72 -3.31 3.74 3.14
C THR A 72 -3.47 4.48 4.46
N THR A 73 -4.33 5.50 4.52
CA THR A 73 -4.71 6.16 5.77
C THR A 73 -6.00 5.54 6.32
N PRO A 74 -6.29 5.68 7.64
CA PRO A 74 -7.57 5.24 8.18
C PRO A 74 -8.78 5.82 7.44
N THR A 75 -8.70 7.08 7.00
CA THR A 75 -9.76 7.76 6.24
C THR A 75 -9.99 7.12 4.86
N PHE A 76 -8.92 6.87 4.11
CA PHE A 76 -9.03 6.24 2.80
C PHE A 76 -9.45 4.77 2.90
N LEU A 77 -8.99 4.05 3.92
CA LEU A 77 -9.45 2.69 4.17
C LEU A 77 -10.96 2.63 4.42
N GLN A 78 -11.49 3.53 5.24
CA GLN A 78 -12.94 3.63 5.47
C GLN A 78 -13.71 3.93 4.18
N LEU A 79 -13.16 4.79 3.32
CA LEU A 79 -13.76 5.09 2.03
C LEU A 79 -13.79 3.86 1.12
N TYR A 80 -12.68 3.11 1.02
CA TYR A 80 -12.59 1.90 0.20
C TYR A 80 -13.49 0.79 0.71
N SER A 81 -13.53 0.57 2.02
CA SER A 81 -14.37 -0.45 2.65
C SER A 81 -15.87 -0.27 2.34
N ARG A 82 -16.33 0.97 2.11
CA ARG A 82 -17.73 1.27 1.79
C ARG A 82 -18.07 1.16 0.30
N ARG A 83 -17.08 1.19 -0.58
CA ARG A 83 -17.27 1.40 -2.03
C ARG A 83 -16.70 0.29 -2.89
N CYS A 84 -15.66 -0.39 -2.42
CA CYS A 84 -15.08 -1.54 -3.09
C CYS A 84 -15.81 -2.81 -2.69
N THR A 85 -15.84 -3.76 -3.61
CA THR A 85 -16.41 -5.08 -3.41
C THR A 85 -15.42 -6.00 -2.68
N PRO A 86 -15.89 -7.03 -1.96
CA PRO A 86 -15.02 -8.04 -1.37
C PRO A 86 -14.11 -8.72 -2.41
N GLU A 87 -14.61 -8.94 -3.62
CA GLU A 87 -13.88 -9.58 -4.73
C GLU A 87 -12.68 -8.75 -5.17
N GLN A 88 -12.82 -7.41 -5.19
CA GLN A 88 -11.71 -6.50 -5.49
C GLN A 88 -10.60 -6.63 -4.45
N PHE A 89 -10.91 -6.90 -3.18
CA PHE A 89 -9.94 -7.05 -2.10
C PHE A 89 -9.46 -8.49 -1.88
N SER A 90 -9.92 -9.45 -2.68
CA SER A 90 -9.69 -10.88 -2.46
C SER A 90 -8.22 -11.32 -2.39
N SER A 91 -7.29 -10.56 -2.98
CA SER A 91 -5.85 -10.84 -2.93
C SER A 91 -5.12 -10.17 -1.77
N VAL A 92 -5.73 -9.18 -1.10
CA VAL A 92 -5.10 -8.38 -0.07
C VAL A 92 -4.97 -9.19 1.21
N ARG A 93 -3.73 -9.37 1.68
CA ARG A 93 -3.41 -10.08 2.93
C ARG A 93 -3.13 -9.14 4.10
N VAL A 94 -2.56 -7.97 3.80
CA VAL A 94 -2.12 -7.00 4.79
C VAL A 94 -2.55 -5.61 4.34
N ILE A 95 -3.13 -4.87 5.27
CA ILE A 95 -3.40 -3.45 5.13
C ILE A 95 -2.65 -2.73 6.24
N LEU A 96 -1.71 -1.86 5.85
CA LEU A 96 -1.02 -0.98 6.78
C LEU A 96 -1.67 0.39 6.74
N THR A 97 -2.17 0.84 7.90
CA THR A 97 -2.74 2.17 8.06
C THR A 97 -1.84 3.08 8.88
N GLY A 98 -1.62 4.30 8.42
CA GLY A 98 -0.84 5.32 9.12
C GLY A 98 -1.17 6.74 8.63
N ALA A 99 -0.57 7.74 9.26
CA ALA A 99 -0.64 9.16 8.89
C ALA A 99 0.69 9.84 9.23
#